data_AF-A0A369M7X7-F1
#
_entry.id   AF-A0A369M7X7-F1
#
_cell.length_a   1.000
_cell.length_b   1.000
_cell.length_c   1.000
_cell.angle_alpha   90.00
_cell.angle_beta   90.00
_cell.angle_gamma   90.00
#
_symmetry.space_group_name_H-M   'P 1'
#
loop_
_entity.id
_entity.type
_entity.pdbx_description
1 polymer ?
#
loop_
_entity_poly.entity_id
_entity_poly.type
_entity_poly.pdbx_seq_one_letter_code
_entity_poly.pdbx_strand_id
1 'polypeptide(L)'
;MSRTKLYARIGIGVGTVALLACVFFVAAAIGDLGRLRQGIEKGFDLRGAYQLPESRGEYLSFQVFDEERTWEAWSGGDATAVRGTIGATNDPNCYLLLDEDGVEVGWVHLAFADRDGAGTLYVRYGDDGLVEMRKVSTVPLYFK
;
A
#
# COMPACT_ATOMS: atom_id res chain seq x y z
N MET A 1 29.06 9.16 -48.99
CA MET A 1 28.59 7.93 -48.30
C MET A 1 27.25 7.53 -48.90
N SER A 2 27.01 6.25 -49.25
CA SER A 2 25.76 5.86 -49.93
C SER A 2 24.56 5.86 -48.97
N ARG A 3 23.38 6.26 -49.47
CA ARG A 3 22.12 6.31 -48.71
C ARG A 3 21.80 4.98 -48.02
N THR A 4 22.10 3.85 -48.65
CA THR A 4 21.92 2.50 -48.09
C THR A 4 22.72 2.26 -46.81
N LYS A 5 23.97 2.75 -46.74
CA LYS A 5 24.81 2.64 -45.53
C LYS A 5 24.30 3.53 -44.40
N LEU A 6 23.66 4.65 -44.73
CA LEU A 6 23.04 5.54 -43.75
C LEU A 6 21.78 4.90 -43.14
N TYR A 7 20.89 4.35 -43.97
CA TYR A 7 19.68 3.66 -43.50
C TYR A 7 20.00 2.43 -42.65
N ALA A 8 21.02 1.65 -43.02
CA ALA A 8 21.44 0.50 -42.22
C ALA A 8 21.92 0.91 -40.81
N ARG A 9 22.68 2.00 -40.68
CA ARG A 9 23.14 2.52 -39.38
C ARG A 9 22.00 3.03 -38.52
N ILE A 10 21.03 3.72 -39.13
CA ILE A 10 19.82 4.18 -38.44
C ILE A 10 18.99 2.99 -37.96
N GLY A 11 18.81 1.97 -38.80
CA GLY A 11 18.07 0.75 -38.44
C GLY A 11 18.71 0.00 -37.27
N ILE A 12 20.04 -0.15 -37.26
CA ILE A 12 20.77 -0.76 -36.13
C ILE A 12 20.60 0.08 -34.86
N GLY A 13 20.70 1.41 -34.97
CA GLY A 13 20.51 2.31 -33.82
C GLY A 13 19.10 2.18 -33.22
N VAL A 14 18.07 2.24 -34.06
CA VAL A 14 16.66 2.10 -33.63
C VAL A 14 16.41 0.71 -33.03
N GLY A 15 16.90 -0.35 -33.66
CA GLY A 15 16.76 -1.71 -33.16
C GLY A 15 17.42 -1.92 -31.79
N THR A 16 18.60 -1.31 -31.59
CA THR A 16 19.31 -1.38 -30.30
C THR A 16 18.54 -0.66 -29.19
N VAL A 17 18.01 0.54 -29.47
CA VAL A 17 17.21 1.30 -28.50
C VAL A 17 15.92 0.55 -28.15
N ALA A 18 15.24 -0.03 -29.14
CA ALA A 18 14.04 -0.84 -28.91
C ALA A 18 14.33 -2.06 -28.02
N LEU A 19 15.45 -2.75 -28.25
CA LEU A 19 15.85 -3.90 -27.45
C LEU A 19 16.17 -3.50 -26.00
N LEU A 20 16.87 -2.39 -25.80
CA LEU A 20 17.15 -1.86 -24.46
C LEU A 20 15.85 -1.48 -23.71
N ALA A 21 14.89 -0.86 -24.41
CA ALA A 21 13.59 -0.55 -23.82
C ALA A 21 12.86 -1.83 -23.39
N CYS A 22 12.84 -2.87 -24.23
CA CYS A 22 12.25 -4.17 -23.87
C CYS A 22 12.90 -4.78 -22.62
N VAL A 23 14.23 -4.79 -22.53
CA VAL A 23 14.94 -5.30 -21.34
C VAL A 23 14.55 -4.51 -20.09
N PHE A 24 14.46 -3.18 -20.21
CA PHE A 24 14.05 -2.32 -19.10
C PHE A 24 12.61 -2.63 -18.62
N PHE A 25 11.65 -2.77 -19.55
CA PHE A 25 10.27 -3.12 -19.21
C PHE A 25 10.17 -4.50 -18.54
N VAL A 26 10.92 -5.49 -19.03
CA VAL A 26 10.95 -6.83 -18.42
C VAL A 26 11.53 -6.77 -17.00
N ALA A 27 12.62 -6.03 -16.80
CA ALA A 27 13.23 -5.86 -15.49
C ALA A 27 12.28 -5.17 -14.50
N ALA A 28 11.56 -4.13 -14.95
CA ALA A 28 10.56 -3.44 -14.13
C ALA A 28 9.43 -4.40 -13.70
N ALA A 29 8.87 -5.16 -14.63
CA ALA A 29 7.80 -6.13 -14.35
C ALA A 29 8.24 -7.24 -13.38
N ILE A 30 9.47 -7.75 -13.51
CA ILE A 30 10.03 -8.74 -12.58
C ILE A 30 10.16 -8.13 -11.17
N GLY A 31 10.59 -6.87 -11.08
CA GLY A 31 10.69 -6.15 -9.81
C GLY A 31 9.34 -5.99 -9.11
N ASP A 32 8.28 -5.67 -9.85
CA ASP A 32 6.92 -5.56 -9.30
C ASP A 32 6.38 -6.90 -8.82
N LEU A 33 6.57 -7.97 -9.61
CA LEU A 33 6.17 -9.32 -9.21
C LEU A 33 6.92 -9.79 -7.97
N GLY A 34 8.22 -9.50 -7.88
CA GLY A 34 9.03 -9.80 -6.71
C GLY A 34 8.51 -9.12 -5.45
N ARG A 35 8.12 -7.84 -5.54
CA ARG A 35 7.50 -7.09 -4.43
C ARG A 35 6.16 -7.65 -4.02
N LEU A 36 5.28 -7.95 -4.98
CA LEU A 36 3.97 -8.57 -4.70
C LEU A 36 4.14 -9.90 -3.97
N ARG A 37 5.02 -10.76 -4.47
CA ARG A 37 5.33 -12.04 -3.84
C ARG A 37 5.87 -11.83 -2.42
N GLN A 38 6.82 -10.91 -2.25
CA GLN A 38 7.37 -10.60 -0.94
C GLN A 38 6.28 -10.08 0.02
N GLY A 39 5.37 -9.24 -0.45
CA GLY A 39 4.26 -8.72 0.36
C GLY A 39 3.26 -9.79 0.77
N ILE A 40 2.96 -10.74 -0.12
CA ILE A 40 2.12 -11.90 0.20
C ILE A 40 2.82 -12.81 1.24
N GLU A 41 4.11 -13.09 1.06
CA GLU A 41 4.86 -14.02 1.92
C GLU A 41 5.25 -13.42 3.28
N LYS A 42 5.54 -12.12 3.34
CA LYS A 42 6.16 -11.46 4.51
C LYS A 42 5.38 -10.28 5.07
N GLY A 43 4.32 -9.84 4.39
CA GLY A 43 3.55 -8.67 4.76
C GLY A 43 3.81 -7.48 3.85
N PHE A 44 2.75 -6.80 3.43
CA PHE A 44 2.80 -5.50 2.78
C PHE A 44 3.04 -4.38 3.81
N ASP A 45 3.52 -3.23 3.34
CA ASP A 45 3.70 -2.05 4.19
C ASP A 45 2.33 -1.42 4.55
N LEU A 46 1.90 -1.66 5.79
CA LEU A 46 0.68 -1.13 6.37
C LEU A 46 0.74 0.38 6.64
N ARG A 47 1.94 0.95 6.78
CA ARG A 47 2.10 2.35 7.17
C ARG A 47 1.44 3.29 6.16
N GLY A 48 0.66 4.25 6.65
CA GLY A 48 0.01 5.27 5.82
C GLY A 48 -1.42 5.54 6.26
N ALA A 49 -2.17 6.23 5.40
CA ALA A 49 -3.57 6.57 5.63
C ALA A 49 -4.47 5.93 4.57
N TYR A 50 -5.64 5.51 5.04
CA TYR A 50 -6.65 4.80 4.28
C TYR A 50 -7.99 5.51 4.44
N GLN A 51 -8.79 5.56 3.37
CA GLN A 51 -10.10 6.21 3.36
C GLN A 51 -11.12 5.33 2.64
N LEU A 52 -12.40 5.45 3.03
CA LEU A 52 -13.48 4.90 2.22
C LEU A 52 -13.54 5.64 0.87
N PRO A 53 -13.81 4.94 -0.25
CA PRO A 53 -13.85 5.57 -1.58
C PRO A 53 -14.80 6.78 -1.68
N GLU A 54 -15.90 6.78 -0.92
CA GLU A 54 -16.92 7.84 -0.95
C GLU A 54 -16.90 8.74 0.31
N SER A 55 -15.89 8.59 1.17
CA SER A 55 -15.82 9.33 2.44
C SER A 55 -15.55 10.82 2.24
N ARG A 56 -16.13 11.64 3.13
CA ARG A 56 -15.84 13.09 3.24
C ARG A 56 -14.78 13.40 4.31
N GLY A 57 -13.81 12.50 4.48
CA GLY A 57 -12.65 12.70 5.36
C GLY A 57 -12.45 11.63 6.40
N GLU A 58 -13.39 10.69 6.60
CA GLU A 58 -13.20 9.51 7.43
C GLU A 58 -11.95 8.75 7.01
N TYR A 59 -11.08 8.43 7.97
CA TYR A 59 -9.81 7.77 7.71
C TYR A 59 -9.47 6.73 8.77
N LEU A 60 -8.58 5.83 8.36
CA LEU A 60 -7.83 4.94 9.22
C LEU A 60 -6.35 5.12 8.90
N SER A 61 -5.54 5.43 9.90
CA SER A 61 -4.13 5.76 9.78
C SER A 61 -3.32 4.76 10.59
N PHE A 62 -2.21 4.29 10.02
CA PHE A 62 -1.30 3.34 10.65
C PHE A 62 0.10 3.91 10.69
N GLN A 63 0.70 3.87 11.87
CA GLN A 63 2.07 4.25 12.10
C GLN A 63 2.89 3.07 12.59
N VAL A 64 4.10 2.98 12.05
CA VAL A 64 5.09 1.98 12.42
C VAL A 64 6.38 2.75 12.68
N PHE A 65 6.77 2.85 13.95
CA PHE A 65 8.04 3.41 14.39
C PHE A 65 8.81 2.36 15.17
N ASP A 66 9.95 1.95 14.65
CA ASP A 66 10.74 0.83 15.17
C ASP A 66 9.88 -0.44 15.38
N GLU A 67 9.63 -0.82 16.63
CA GLU A 67 8.80 -1.97 17.00
C GLU A 67 7.37 -1.57 17.37
N GLU A 68 7.11 -0.28 17.60
CA GLU A 68 5.81 0.21 18.01
C GLU A 68 4.92 0.44 16.79
N ARG A 69 3.73 -0.15 16.85
CA ARG A 69 2.74 -0.10 15.79
C ARG A 69 1.44 0.42 16.36
N THR A 70 1.03 1.59 15.88
CA THR A 70 -0.18 2.27 16.35
C THR A 70 -1.14 2.52 15.20
N TRP A 71 -2.41 2.66 15.55
CA TRP A 71 -3.44 3.04 14.61
C TRP A 71 -4.29 4.18 15.17
N GLU A 72 -4.88 4.96 14.27
CA GLU A 72 -5.81 6.03 14.59
C GLU A 72 -6.94 6.04 13.56
N ALA A 73 -8.18 6.09 14.02
CA ALA A 73 -9.37 6.18 13.20
C ALA A 73 -10.16 7.45 13.52
N TRP A 74 -10.71 8.09 12.50
CA TRP A 74 -11.60 9.23 12.67
C TRP A 74 -12.83 9.07 11.79
N SER A 75 -14.00 9.26 12.39
CA SER A 75 -15.31 9.06 11.76
C SER A 75 -15.92 10.35 11.19
N GLY A 76 -15.16 11.44 11.05
CA GLY A 76 -15.67 12.69 10.50
C GLY A 76 -16.31 13.64 11.53
N GLY A 77 -16.50 14.90 11.11
CA GLY A 77 -17.19 15.93 11.90
C GLY A 77 -16.48 16.29 13.22
N ASP A 78 -17.24 16.44 14.30
CA ASP A 78 -16.71 16.77 15.63
C ASP A 78 -16.31 15.52 16.44
N ALA A 79 -16.24 14.35 15.80
CA ALA A 79 -15.85 13.12 16.47
C ALA A 79 -14.39 13.19 16.93
N THR A 80 -14.13 12.73 18.15
CA THR A 80 -12.77 12.51 18.64
C THR A 80 -12.16 11.31 17.93
N ALA A 81 -10.91 11.43 17.48
CA ALA A 81 -10.19 10.31 16.91
C ALA A 81 -9.99 9.21 17.96
N VAL A 82 -10.19 7.95 17.56
CA VAL A 82 -9.92 6.77 18.38
C VAL A 82 -8.56 6.23 17.99
N ARG A 83 -7.80 5.71 18.95
CA ARG A 83 -6.45 5.20 18.72
C ARG A 83 -6.16 3.97 19.56
N GLY A 84 -5.08 3.30 19.20
CA GLY A 84 -4.54 2.21 19.98
C GLY A 84 -3.34 1.56 19.28
N THR A 85 -3.14 0.27 19.56
CA THR A 85 -1.97 -0.49 19.09
C THR A 85 -2.37 -1.61 18.13
N ILE A 86 -1.41 -2.07 17.33
CA ILE A 86 -1.63 -3.12 16.34
C ILE A 86 -1.16 -4.47 16.90
N GLY A 87 -2.08 -5.42 17.01
CA GLY A 87 -1.77 -6.81 17.31
C GLY A 87 -1.39 -7.60 16.06
N ALA A 88 -0.38 -8.48 16.17
CA ALA A 88 0.02 -9.38 15.08
C ALA A 88 -0.86 -10.64 15.02
N THR A 89 -1.04 -11.19 13.83
CA THR A 89 -1.66 -12.50 13.62
C THR A 89 -0.68 -13.46 12.93
N ASN A 90 -1.11 -14.71 12.70
CA ASN A 90 -0.33 -15.67 11.93
C ASN A 90 -0.27 -15.32 10.43
N ASP A 91 -1.23 -14.53 9.93
CA ASP A 91 -1.19 -14.01 8.58
C ASP A 91 -0.43 -12.67 8.59
N PRO A 92 0.65 -12.53 7.81
CA PRO A 92 1.48 -11.31 7.83
C PRO A 92 0.78 -10.06 7.28
N ASN A 93 -0.42 -10.21 6.71
CA ASN A 93 -1.23 -9.13 6.18
C ASN A 93 -2.51 -8.90 6.98
N CYS A 94 -2.79 -9.71 8.01
CA CYS A 94 -3.92 -9.55 8.91
C CYS A 94 -3.44 -9.07 10.28
N TYR A 95 -4.12 -8.06 10.81
CA TYR A 95 -3.73 -7.37 12.03
C TYR A 95 -4.95 -7.13 12.92
N LEU A 96 -4.77 -7.25 14.24
CA LEU A 96 -5.79 -6.88 15.22
C LEU A 96 -5.65 -5.39 15.54
N LEU A 97 -6.79 -4.71 15.68
CA LEU A 97 -6.87 -3.37 16.22
C LEU A 97 -7.15 -3.49 17.71
N LEU A 98 -6.18 -3.11 18.53
CA LEU A 98 -6.32 -3.07 19.98
C LEU A 98 -6.53 -1.61 20.39
N ASP A 99 -7.46 -1.32 21.29
CA ASP A 99 -7.62 0.01 21.87
C ASP A 99 -6.47 0.36 22.85
N GLU A 100 -6.57 1.51 23.52
CA GLU A 100 -5.57 1.96 24.50
C GLU A 100 -5.46 1.03 25.72
N ASP A 101 -6.52 0.27 26.04
CA ASP A 101 -6.55 -0.72 27.13
C ASP A 101 -6.06 -2.11 26.67
N GLY A 102 -5.73 -2.27 25.39
CA GLY A 102 -5.27 -3.52 24.79
C GLY A 102 -6.39 -4.50 24.44
N VAL A 103 -7.65 -4.05 24.43
CA VAL A 103 -8.81 -4.86 24.06
C VAL A 103 -8.99 -4.87 22.55
N GLU A 104 -9.27 -6.04 21.97
CA GLU A 104 -9.58 -6.14 20.54
C GLU A 104 -10.89 -5.40 20.21
N VAL A 105 -10.77 -4.38 19.37
CA VAL A 105 -11.91 -3.61 18.85
C VAL A 105 -12.15 -3.86 17.37
N GLY A 106 -11.31 -4.66 16.71
CA GLY A 106 -11.46 -4.98 15.30
C GLY A 106 -10.25 -5.68 14.70
N TRP A 107 -10.28 -5.84 13.38
CA TRP A 107 -9.15 -6.33 12.62
C TRP A 107 -9.12 -5.73 11.22
N VAL A 108 -7.95 -5.77 10.61
CA VAL A 108 -7.73 -5.33 9.24
C VAL A 108 -6.95 -6.37 8.44
N HIS A 109 -7.26 -6.48 7.16
CA HIS A 109 -6.52 -7.31 6.21
C HIS A 109 -6.06 -6.45 5.03
N LEU A 110 -4.75 -6.31 4.88
CA LEU A 110 -4.13 -5.57 3.78
C LEU A 110 -3.96 -6.50 2.58
N ALA A 111 -4.93 -6.49 1.66
CA ALA A 111 -4.96 -7.39 0.52
C ALA A 111 -3.77 -7.19 -0.43
N PHE A 112 -3.37 -5.93 -0.63
CA PHE A 112 -2.10 -5.57 -1.26
C PHE A 112 -1.74 -4.12 -0.96
N ALA A 113 -0.45 -3.81 -1.08
CA ALA A 113 0.06 -2.45 -1.25
C ALA A 113 1.12 -2.46 -2.36
N ASP A 114 1.04 -1.50 -3.28
CA ASP A 114 2.01 -1.33 -4.34
C ASP A 114 3.11 -0.32 -3.99
N ARG A 115 4.05 -0.14 -4.91
CA ARG A 115 5.19 0.77 -4.76
C ARG A 115 4.76 2.24 -4.74
N ASP A 116 3.71 2.58 -5.46
CA ASP A 116 3.29 3.96 -5.67
C ASP A 116 2.37 4.44 -4.54
N GLY A 117 2.14 3.59 -3.55
CA GLY A 117 1.41 3.92 -2.33
C GLY A 117 -0.07 3.63 -2.42
N ALA A 118 -0.54 2.94 -3.46
CA ALA A 118 -1.90 2.44 -3.52
C ALA A 118 -2.00 1.09 -2.79
N GLY A 119 -3.20 0.78 -2.33
CA GLY A 119 -3.48 -0.46 -1.64
C GLY A 119 -4.94 -0.58 -1.26
N THR A 120 -5.34 -1.80 -0.92
CA THR A 120 -6.70 -2.11 -0.49
C THR A 120 -6.65 -2.76 0.88
N LEU A 121 -7.37 -2.16 1.82
CA LEU A 121 -7.49 -2.61 3.19
C LEU A 121 -8.95 -2.99 3.47
N TYR A 122 -9.17 -4.22 3.93
CA TYR A 122 -10.45 -4.63 4.46
C TYR A 122 -10.45 -4.43 5.96
N VAL A 123 -11.47 -3.78 6.50
CA VAL A 123 -11.56 -3.38 7.90
C VAL A 123 -12.86 -3.90 8.48
N ARG A 124 -12.79 -4.52 9.65
CA ARG A 124 -13.94 -4.75 10.51
C ARG A 124 -13.66 -4.09 11.85
N TYR A 125 -14.56 -3.20 12.27
CA TYR A 125 -14.48 -2.50 13.55
C TYR A 125 -15.75 -2.76 14.36
N GLY A 126 -15.61 -3.13 15.63
CA GLY A 126 -16.70 -3.59 16.48
C GLY A 126 -17.52 -4.71 15.85
N ASP A 127 -18.85 -4.57 15.93
CA ASP A 127 -19.84 -5.47 15.32
C ASP A 127 -20.28 -5.02 13.91
N ASP A 128 -19.63 -4.00 13.34
CA ASP A 128 -20.00 -3.48 12.03
C ASP A 128 -19.60 -4.44 10.90
N GLY A 129 -20.19 -4.20 9.73
CA GLY A 129 -19.87 -4.93 8.51
C GLY A 129 -18.42 -4.72 8.06
N LEU A 130 -17.93 -5.63 7.23
CA LEU A 130 -16.64 -5.49 6.56
C LEU A 130 -16.69 -4.32 5.58
N VAL A 131 -15.78 -3.36 5.71
CA VAL A 131 -15.63 -2.23 4.79
C VAL A 131 -14.31 -2.30 4.04
N GLU A 132 -14.32 -1.81 2.80
CA GLU A 132 -13.13 -1.66 1.97
C GLU A 132 -12.64 -0.22 2.03
N MET A 133 -11.37 -0.03 2.35
CA MET A 133 -10.69 1.25 2.36
C MET A 133 -9.51 1.23 1.38
N ARG A 134 -9.21 2.40 0.80
CA ARG A 134 -8.11 2.58 -0.15
C ARG A 134 -6.99 3.36 0.50
N LYS A 135 -5.74 2.92 0.28
CA LYS A 135 -4.56 3.67 0.70
C LYS A 135 -4.49 4.96 -0.12
N VAL A 136 -4.56 6.10 0.57
CA VAL A 136 -4.54 7.44 -0.03
C VAL A 136 -3.22 8.17 0.21
N SER A 137 -2.42 7.70 1.17
CA SER A 137 -1.13 8.28 1.52
C SER A 137 -0.22 7.22 2.14
N THR A 138 1.08 7.27 1.83
CA THR A 138 2.13 6.50 2.53
C THR A 138 2.58 7.18 3.82
N VAL A 139 2.21 8.45 4.01
CA VAL A 139 2.45 9.23 5.22
C VAL A 139 1.21 9.11 6.12
N PRO A 140 1.37 8.63 7.37
CA PRO A 140 0.26 8.58 8.32
C PRO A 140 -0.31 9.98 8.60
N LEU A 141 -1.62 10.06 8.79
CA LEU A 141 -2.32 11.27 9.26
C LEU A 141 -2.43 11.25 10.79
N TYR A 142 -2.42 12.45 11.39
CA TYR A 142 -2.72 12.71 12.80
C TYR A 142 -3.61 13.92 12.91
N PHE A 143 -4.64 13.82 13.74
CA PHE A 143 -5.30 15.00 14.29
C PHE A 143 -4.78 15.27 15.71
N LYS A 144 -4.45 16.54 15.97
CA LYS A 144 -4.01 17.05 17.27
C LYS A 144 -5.19 17.33 18.18
#